data_AF-A0A9E3XX81-F1
#
_entry.id   AF-A0A9E3XX81-F1
#
_cell.length_a   1.000
_cell.length_b   1.000
_cell.length_c   1.000
_cell.angle_alpha   90.00
_cell.angle_beta   90.00
_cell.angle_gamma   90.00
#
_symmetry.space_group_name_H-M   'P 1'
#
loop_
_entity.id
_entity.type
_entity.pdbx_description
1 polymer ?
#
loop_
_entity_poly.entity_id
_entity_poly.type
_entity_poly.pdbx_seq_one_letter_code
_entity_poly.pdbx_strand_id
1 'polypeptide(L)' 'AEADLREIAAVKGWSPEVMEMVKGILIYGDPDTVGERLQAMMATGIDGMTINLPGNGHKPERIALLGEVARAAMS' A
#
# COMPACT_ATOMS: atom_id res chain seq x y z
N ALA A 1 2.35 -4.67 7.29
CA ALA A 1 2.34 -5.25 5.94
C ALA A 1 1.88 -6.71 5.99
N GLU A 2 2.72 -7.71 6.31
CA GLU A 2 2.36 -9.15 6.13
C GLU A 2 1.15 -9.59 6.93
N ALA A 3 1.02 -9.08 8.16
CA ALA A 3 -0.17 -9.30 8.96
C ALA A 3 -1.43 -8.71 8.29
N ASP A 4 -1.37 -7.47 7.79
CA ASP A 4 -2.50 -6.80 7.12
C ASP A 4 -2.92 -7.54 5.84
N LEU A 5 -1.96 -8.08 5.08
CA LEU A 5 -2.25 -8.87 3.88
C LEU A 5 -2.93 -10.20 4.23
N ARG A 6 -2.50 -10.87 5.31
CA ARG A 6 -3.15 -12.10 5.79
C ARG A 6 -4.55 -11.83 6.31
N GLU A 7 -4.76 -10.72 7.01
CA GLU A 7 -6.07 -10.31 7.50
C GLU A 7 -7.06 -10.09 6.33
N ILE A 8 -6.67 -9.34 5.30
CA ILE A 8 -7.54 -9.13 4.13
C ILE A 8 -7.73 -10.44 3.34
N ALA A 9 -6.70 -11.27 3.22
CA ALA A 9 -6.80 -12.57 2.58
C ALA A 9 -7.83 -13.47 3.27
N ALA A 10 -7.86 -13.49 4.61
CA ALA A 10 -8.84 -14.24 5.39
C ALA A 10 -10.27 -13.72 5.15
N VAL A 11 -10.47 -12.39 5.10
CA VAL A 11 -11.78 -11.78 4.81
C VAL A 11 -12.25 -12.06 3.38
N LYS A 12 -11.32 -12.08 2.41
CA LYS A 12 -11.63 -12.26 0.99
C LYS A 12 -11.63 -13.72 0.53
N GLY A 13 -11.22 -14.64 1.39
CA GLY A 13 -11.07 -16.06 1.03
C GLY A 13 -9.95 -16.31 0.01
N TRP A 14 -8.88 -15.53 0.05
CA TRP A 14 -7.76 -15.69 -0.88
C TRP A 14 -6.93 -16.91 -0.54
N SER A 15 -6.59 -17.70 -1.57
CA SER A 15 -5.62 -18.78 -1.44
C SER A 15 -4.19 -18.22 -1.32
N PRO A 16 -3.20 -19.02 -0.89
CA PRO A 16 -1.80 -18.61 -0.88
C PRO A 16 -1.31 -18.14 -2.26
N GLU A 17 -1.74 -18.79 -3.34
CA GLU A 17 -1.39 -18.41 -4.71
C GLU A 17 -1.95 -17.04 -5.07
N VAL A 18 -3.19 -16.74 -4.65
CA VAL A 18 -3.79 -15.41 -4.82
C VAL A 18 -3.03 -14.38 -3.98
N MET A 19 -2.63 -14.70 -2.76
CA MET A 19 -1.82 -13.78 -1.96
C MET A 19 -0.51 -13.39 -2.64
N GLU A 20 0.19 -14.35 -3.24
CA GLU A 20 1.42 -14.06 -4.00
C GLU A 20 1.16 -13.24 -5.25
N MET A 21 0.09 -13.53 -6.00
CA MET A 21 -0.33 -12.72 -7.14
C MET A 21 -0.62 -11.27 -6.73
N VAL A 22 -1.34 -11.08 -5.62
CA VAL A 22 -1.76 -9.74 -5.16
C VAL A 22 -0.57 -8.89 -4.69
N LYS A 23 0.51 -9.50 -4.19
CA LYS A 23 1.76 -8.77 -3.88
C LYS A 23 2.40 -8.12 -5.10
N GLY A 24 2.17 -8.64 -6.30
CA GLY A 24 2.60 -8.01 -7.56
C GLY A 24 1.71 -6.86 -8.03
N ILE A 25 0.52 -6.71 -7.45
CA ILE A 25 -0.48 -5.71 -7.85
C ILE A 25 -0.51 -4.54 -6.85
N LEU A 26 -0.36 -4.83 -5.55
CA LEU A 26 -0.39 -3.81 -4.51
C LEU A 26 0.96 -3.10 -4.34
N ILE A 27 0.91 -1.79 -4.09
CA ILE A 27 2.01 -1.11 -3.42
C ILE A 27 1.92 -1.48 -1.94
N TYR A 28 2.87 -2.28 -1.49
CA TYR A 28 2.79 -2.95 -0.20
C TYR A 28 4.20 -3.22 0.34
N GLY A 29 4.41 -3.00 1.64
CA GLY A 29 5.70 -3.18 2.29
C GLY A 29 5.82 -2.38 3.58
N ASP A 30 7.05 -2.12 4.00
CA ASP A 30 7.35 -1.12 5.02
C ASP A 30 7.23 0.32 4.45
N PRO A 31 7.32 1.36 5.31
CA PRO A 31 7.19 2.75 4.87
C PRO A 31 8.17 3.14 3.76
N ASP A 32 9.41 2.66 3.83
CA ASP A 32 10.46 2.98 2.85
C ASP A 32 10.12 2.38 1.48
N THR A 33 9.78 1.09 1.45
CA THR A 33 9.36 0.38 0.22
C THR A 33 8.15 1.05 -0.42
N VAL A 34 7.15 1.44 0.39
CA VAL A 34 5.97 2.15 -0.13
C VAL A 34 6.38 3.52 -0.66
N GLY A 35 7.19 4.28 0.07
CA GLY A 35 7.68 5.60 -0.33
C GLY A 35 8.42 5.58 -1.67
N GLU A 36 9.34 4.64 -1.86
CA GLU A 36 10.07 4.46 -3.12
C GLU A 36 9.13 4.20 -4.30
N ARG A 37 8.10 3.37 -4.10
CA ARG A 37 7.10 3.08 -5.15
C ARG A 37 6.24 4.31 -5.47
N LEU A 38 5.80 5.05 -4.46
CA LEU A 38 5.05 6.29 -4.64
C LEU A 38 5.90 7.34 -5.39
N GLN A 39 7.18 7.48 -5.03
CA GLN A 39 8.11 8.38 -5.72
C GLN A 39 8.31 7.95 -7.17
N ALA A 40 8.45 6.66 -7.44
CA ALA A 40 8.55 6.13 -8.80
C ALA A 40 7.28 6.42 -9.62
N MET A 41 6.09 6.39 -9.01
CA MET A 41 4.85 6.81 -9.68
C MET A 41 4.87 8.31 -9.99
N MET A 42 5.23 9.17 -9.04
CA MET A 42 5.34 10.61 -9.28
C MET A 42 6.35 10.95 -10.40
N ALA A 43 7.46 10.21 -10.48
CA ALA A 43 8.48 10.38 -11.52
C ALA A 43 7.96 10.10 -12.95
N THR A 44 6.80 9.47 -13.10
CA THR A 44 6.13 9.31 -14.41
C THR A 44 5.52 10.62 -14.94
N GLY A 45 5.46 11.67 -14.10
CA GLY A 45 4.90 12.98 -14.45
C GLY A 45 3.42 13.15 -14.10
N ILE A 46 2.85 12.27 -13.27
CA ILE A 46 1.49 12.44 -12.76
C ILE A 46 1.42 13.60 -11.75
N ASP A 47 0.30 14.33 -11.76
CA ASP A 47 0.09 15.49 -10.88
C ASP A 47 -0.40 15.11 -9.46
N GLY A 48 -0.68 13.83 -9.23
CA GLY A 48 -1.12 13.33 -7.93
C GLY A 48 -1.63 11.90 -7.99
N MET A 49 -1.96 11.36 -6.82
CA MET A 49 -2.43 9.98 -6.65
C MET A 49 -3.68 9.93 -5.77
N THR A 50 -4.62 9.04 -6.12
CA THR A 50 -5.69 8.61 -5.21
C THR A 50 -5.35 7.23 -4.69
N ILE A 51 -5.15 7.10 -3.38
CA ILE A 51 -4.71 5.85 -2.75
C ILE A 51 -5.87 5.27 -1.94
N ASN A 52 -6.24 4.02 -2.23
CA ASN A 52 -7.13 3.25 -1.39
C ASN A 52 -6.33 2.30 -0.48
N LEU A 53 -6.81 2.06 0.73
CA LEU A 53 -6.16 1.20 1.73
C LEU A 53 -7.04 -0.03 2.02
N PRO A 54 -7.17 -1.00 1.09
CA PRO A 54 -8.13 -2.09 1.22
C PRO A 54 -7.87 -3.01 2.41
N GLY A 55 -6.61 -3.17 2.84
CA GLY A 55 -6.24 -4.02 3.97
C GLY A 55 -6.23 -3.32 5.33
N ASN A 56 -6.00 -2.00 5.36
CA ASN A 56 -5.69 -1.29 6.61
C ASN A 56 -6.31 0.11 6.71
N GLY A 57 -7.22 0.49 5.81
CA GLY A 57 -7.91 1.79 5.83
C GLY A 57 -8.88 1.99 6.99
N HIS A 58 -9.12 0.94 7.79
CA HIS A 58 -9.89 1.02 9.04
C HIS A 58 -8.98 1.24 10.27
N LYS A 59 -7.65 1.32 10.08
CA LYS A 59 -6.65 1.51 11.14
C LYS A 59 -6.11 2.95 11.06
N PRO A 60 -6.61 3.91 11.85
CA PRO A 60 -6.27 5.33 11.70
C PRO A 60 -4.76 5.62 11.71
N GLU A 61 -3.99 4.88 12.50
CA GLU A 61 -2.54 4.96 12.57
C GLU A 61 -1.85 4.55 11.26
N ARG A 62 -2.44 3.63 10.49
CA ARG A 62 -1.94 3.24 9.17
C ARG A 62 -2.25 4.30 8.12
N ILE A 63 -3.40 4.96 8.24
CA ILE A 63 -3.77 6.09 7.39
C ILE A 63 -2.81 7.26 7.63
N ALA A 64 -2.55 7.60 8.90
CA ALA A 64 -1.63 8.67 9.27
C ALA A 64 -0.21 8.40 8.73
N LEU A 65 0.31 7.19 8.95
CA LEU A 65 1.61 6.76 8.43
C LEU A 65 1.70 6.85 6.90
N LEU A 66 0.66 6.42 6.17
CA LEU A 66 0.62 6.59 4.72
C LEU A 66 0.67 8.07 4.34
N GLY A 67 -0.05 8.94 5.05
CA GLY A 67 -0.04 10.38 4.80
C GLY A 67 1.36 10.99 4.92
N GLU A 68 2.13 10.57 5.94
CA GLU A 68 3.52 11.01 6.12
C GLU A 68 4.43 10.54 4.97
N VAL A 69 4.34 9.25 4.61
CA VAL A 69 5.13 8.65 3.52
C VAL A 69 4.78 9.29 2.17
N ALA A 70 3.49 9.43 1.86
CA ALA A 70 3.03 10.02 0.60
C ALA A 70 3.45 11.49 0.50
N ARG A 71 3.35 12.26 1.58
CA ARG A 71 3.81 13.65 1.61
C ARG A 71 5.31 13.76 1.29
N ALA A 72 6.12 12.86 1.85
CA ALA A 72 7.56 12.83 1.57
C ALA A 72 7.87 12.42 0.11
N ALA A 73 7.07 11.52 -0.48
CA ALA A 73 7.25 11.10 -1.87
C ALA A 73 6.82 12.15 -2.91
N MET A 74 5.95 13.10 -2.52
CA MET A 74 5.41 14.14 -3.40
C MET A 74 6.10 15.51 -3.26
N SER A 75 7.02 15.67 -2.30
CA SER A 75 7.79 16.91 -2.09
C SER A 75 9.09 16.90 -2.86
#